data_AF-A0A7S3UKB3-F1
#
_entry.id   AF-A0A7S3UKB3-F1
#
_cell.length_a   1.000
_cell.length_b   1.000
_cell.length_c   1.000
_cell.angle_alpha   90.00
_cell.angle_beta   90.00
_cell.angle_gamma   90.00
#
_symmetry.space_group_name_H-M   'P 1'
#
loop_
_entity.id
_entity.type
_entity.pdbx_description
1 polymer ?
#
loop_
_entity_poly.entity_id
_entity_poly.type
_entity_poly.pdbx_seq_one_letter_code
_entity_poly.pdbx_strand_id
1 'polypeptide(L)'
;MLSGQWDGPQIFLYGVLSGALWGTANFIVIPLVRICGLALGFSLYHIINLTWGYCLSRFGLFGMDRDVGRIPVMRDVGVFVLLFSFAILFFVDPEEAADDSAS
;
A
#
# COMPACT_ATOMS: atom_id res chain seq x y z
N MET A 1 46.16 9.29 -13.35
CA MET A 1 45.76 8.94 -14.73
C MET A 1 44.34 8.39 -14.66
N LEU A 2 43.40 9.09 -15.32
CA LEU A 2 41.98 8.79 -15.54
C LEU A 2 41.04 8.72 -14.33
N SER A 3 40.89 9.86 -13.65
CA SER A 3 39.65 10.22 -12.96
C SER A 3 38.55 10.52 -13.99
N GLY A 4 37.97 9.47 -14.56
CA GLY A 4 36.73 9.55 -15.34
C GLY A 4 35.53 9.27 -14.44
N GLN A 5 35.27 10.17 -13.49
CA GLN A 5 34.04 10.14 -12.68
C GLN A 5 32.87 10.48 -13.60
N TRP A 6 32.26 9.46 -14.18
CA TRP A 6 31.02 9.60 -14.94
C TRP A 6 29.87 9.85 -13.96
N ASP A 7 29.47 11.12 -13.82
CA ASP A 7 28.24 11.55 -13.14
C ASP A 7 26.98 11.33 -14.03
N GLY A 8 26.93 10.20 -14.74
CA GLY A 8 25.73 9.79 -15.48
C GLY A 8 24.64 9.24 -14.53
N PRO A 9 23.37 9.20 -14.94
CA PRO A 9 22.30 8.67 -14.10
C PRO A 9 22.60 7.22 -13.70
N GLN A 10 22.84 6.99 -12.41
CA GLN A 10 23.06 5.65 -11.88
C GLN A 10 21.72 4.93 -11.73
N ILE A 11 21.55 3.86 -12.50
CA ILE A 11 20.33 3.05 -12.47
C ILE A 11 20.49 1.98 -11.39
N PHE A 12 19.94 2.22 -10.21
CA PHE A 12 19.81 1.19 -9.20
C PHE A 12 18.69 0.22 -9.59
N LEU A 13 19.04 -1.04 -9.84
CA LEU A 13 18.06 -2.07 -10.24
C LEU A 13 16.90 -2.17 -9.25
N TYR A 14 17.19 -2.09 -7.94
CA TYR A 14 16.17 -2.06 -6.90
C TYR A 14 15.23 -0.86 -7.02
N GLY A 15 15.75 0.31 -7.41
CA GLY A 15 14.95 1.51 -7.68
C GLY A 15 14.01 1.32 -8.86
N VAL A 16 14.51 0.74 -9.97
CA VAL A 16 13.70 0.44 -11.16
C VAL A 16 12.60 -0.58 -10.85
N LEU A 17 12.94 -1.66 -10.14
CA LEU A 17 11.98 -2.69 -9.73
C LEU A 17 10.90 -2.11 -8.81
N SER A 18 11.27 -1.23 -7.87
CA SER A 18 10.31 -0.57 -7.00
C SER A 18 9.37 0.38 -7.76
N GLY A 19 9.91 1.14 -8.73
CA GLY A 19 9.10 2.01 -9.57
C GLY A 19 8.13 1.24 -10.46
N ALA A 20 8.59 0.12 -11.05
CA ALA A 20 7.74 -0.77 -11.82
C ALA A 20 6.63 -1.37 -10.95
N LEU A 21 6.95 -1.90 -9.76
CA LEU A 21 5.98 -2.46 -8.82
C LEU A 21 4.95 -1.41 -8.38
N TRP A 22 5.41 -0.19 -8.09
CA TRP A 22 4.53 0.92 -7.71
C TRP A 22 3.60 1.35 -8.85
N GLY A 23 4.10 1.40 -10.08
CA GLY A 23 3.29 1.65 -11.27
C GLY A 23 2.22 0.57 -11.48
N THR A 24 2.60 -0.71 -11.35
CA THR A 24 1.65 -1.83 -11.42
C THR A 24 0.59 -1.75 -10.32
N ALA A 25 0.97 -1.44 -9.09
CA ALA A 25 0.03 -1.29 -7.98
C ALA A 25 -1.01 -0.19 -8.26
N ASN A 26 -0.59 0.97 -8.77
CA ASN A 26 -1.50 2.05 -9.15
C ASN A 26 -2.42 1.67 -10.32
N PHE A 27 -1.90 0.92 -11.30
CA PHE A 27 -2.74 0.42 -12.40
C PHE A 27 -3.83 -0.54 -11.91
N ILE A 28 -3.53 -1.39 -10.92
CA ILE A 28 -4.46 -2.34 -10.32
C ILE A 28 -5.57 -1.65 -9.50
N VAL A 29 -5.38 -0.42 -9.02
CA VAL A 29 -6.43 0.33 -8.31
C VAL A 29 -7.67 0.54 -9.17
N ILE A 30 -7.49 0.79 -10.47
CA ILE A 30 -8.60 1.07 -11.38
C ILE A 30 -9.54 -0.15 -11.51
N PRO A 31 -9.08 -1.35 -11.89
CA PRO A 31 -9.94 -2.53 -11.92
C PRO A 31 -10.44 -2.92 -10.53
N LEU A 32 -9.64 -2.73 -9.47
CA LEU A 32 -10.05 -3.02 -8.10
C LEU A 32 -11.29 -2.20 -7.68
N VAL A 33 -11.27 -0.89 -7.95
CA VAL A 33 -12.41 0.00 -7.69
C VAL A 33 -13.62 -0.37 -8.54
N ARG A 34 -13.43 -0.86 -9.77
CA ARG A 34 -14.55 -1.31 -10.62
C ARG A 34 -15.20 -2.59 -10.12
N ILE A 35 -14.43 -3.50 -9.49
CA ILE A 35 -14.94 -4.80 -9.03
C ILE A 35 -15.59 -4.66 -7.64
N CYS A 36 -14.95 -3.93 -6.72
CA CYS A 36 -15.41 -3.83 -5.33
C CYS A 36 -16.29 -2.60 -5.05
N GLY A 37 -16.40 -1.66 -5.99
CA GLY A 37 -17.01 -0.35 -5.76
C GLY A 37 -16.01 0.68 -5.23
N LEU A 38 -16.38 1.97 -5.34
CA LEU A 38 -15.48 3.10 -5.07
C LEU A 38 -15.04 3.18 -3.61
N ALA A 39 -15.97 2.99 -2.66
CA ALA A 39 -15.66 3.07 -1.23
C ALA A 39 -14.75 1.91 -0.76
N LEU A 40 -15.09 0.67 -1.11
CA LEU A 40 -14.32 -0.51 -0.73
C LEU A 40 -12.96 -0.57 -1.43
N GLY A 41 -12.91 -0.32 -2.74
CA GLY A 41 -11.67 -0.35 -3.51
C GLY A 41 -10.65 0.70 -3.07
N PHE A 42 -11.12 1.92 -2.77
CA PHE A 42 -10.24 2.98 -2.27
C PHE A 42 -9.73 2.71 -0.85
N SER A 43 -10.60 2.21 0.03
CA SER A 43 -10.21 1.82 1.40
C SER A 43 -9.16 0.72 1.39
N LEU A 44 -9.35 -0.32 0.58
CA LEU A 44 -8.41 -1.42 0.40
C LEU A 44 -7.03 -0.92 -0.07
N TYR A 45 -7.00 -0.02 -1.06
CA TYR A 45 -5.74 0.55 -1.56
C TYR A 45 -4.94 1.27 -0.47
N HIS A 46 -5.61 2.11 0.34
CA HIS A 46 -4.95 2.81 1.44
C HIS A 46 -4.47 1.87 2.55
N ILE A 47 -5.25 0.85 2.88
CA ILE A 47 -4.89 -0.14 3.89
C ILE A 47 -3.64 -0.92 3.47
N ILE A 48 -3.57 -1.35 2.20
CA ILE A 48 -2.39 -2.03 1.66
C ILE A 48 -1.15 -1.12 1.72
N ASN A 49 -1.29 0.13 1.28
CA ASN A 49 -0.19 1.10 1.32
C ASN A 49 0.32 1.37 2.74
N LEU A 50 -0.59 1.52 3.71
CA LEU A 50 -0.23 1.77 5.10
C LEU A 50 0.42 0.54 5.75
N THR A 51 -0.10 -0.66 5.44
CA THR A 51 0.45 -1.93 5.92
C THR A 51 1.84 -2.18 5.34
N TRP A 52 2.03 -1.94 4.05
CA TRP A 52 3.33 -2.07 3.40
C TRP A 52 4.34 -1.05 3.94
N GLY A 53 3.93 0.20 4.13
CA GLY A 53 4.75 1.23 4.76
C GLY A 53 5.17 0.86 6.19
N TYR A 54 4.25 0.29 6.98
CA TYR A 54 4.57 -0.24 8.30
C TYR A 54 5.57 -1.39 8.25
N CYS A 55 5.36 -2.38 7.36
CA CYS A 55 6.28 -3.51 7.19
C CYS A 55 7.68 -3.03 6.79
N LEU A 56 7.78 -2.16 5.78
CA LEU A 56 9.06 -1.61 5.32
C LEU A 56 9.80 -0.88 6.45
N SER A 57 9.08 -0.03 7.20
CA SER A 57 9.65 0.70 8.34
C SER A 57 10.03 -0.21 9.51
N ARG A 58 9.27 -1.27 9.78
CA ARG A 58 9.53 -2.20 10.90
C ARG A 58 10.68 -3.15 10.62
N PHE A 59 10.81 -3.62 9.38
CA PHE A 59 11.84 -4.58 8.98
C PHE A 59 13.12 -3.90 8.49
N GLY A 60 13.11 -2.58 8.22
CA GLY A 60 14.30 -1.87 7.74
C GLY A 60 14.76 -2.39 6.37
N LEU A 61 13.80 -2.81 5.54
CA LEU A 61 14.09 -3.30 4.19
C LEU A 61 14.70 -2.17 3.36
N PHE A 62 15.69 -2.50 2.51
CA PHE A 62 16.45 -1.57 1.67
C PHE A 62 17.51 -0.70 2.38
N GLY A 63 17.99 -1.11 3.55
CA GLY A 63 19.03 -0.36 4.27
C GLY A 63 18.50 0.89 4.98
N MET A 64 17.17 0.99 5.15
CA MET A 64 16.57 1.98 6.03
C MET A 64 16.82 1.60 7.48
N ASP A 65 17.21 2.60 8.28
CA ASP A 65 17.29 2.45 9.73
C ASP A 65 15.97 1.93 10.27
N ARG A 66 16.07 0.88 11.08
CA ARG A 66 14.91 0.18 11.61
C ARG A 66 14.21 1.12 12.58
N ASP A 67 13.10 1.71 12.14
CA ASP A 67 12.33 2.63 12.96
C ASP A 67 11.52 1.82 13.99
N VAL A 68 12.17 1.58 15.13
CA VAL A 68 11.50 1.27 16.39
C VAL A 68 10.92 2.58 16.90
N GLY A 69 9.79 2.98 16.31
CA GLY A 69 9.10 4.22 16.64
C GLY A 69 8.95 4.40 18.15
N ARG A 70 8.77 5.65 18.59
CA ARG A 70 8.86 6.06 20.01
C ARG A 70 8.06 5.19 20.99
N ILE A 71 6.94 4.62 20.55
CA ILE A 71 6.19 3.59 21.28
C ILE A 71 5.86 2.44 20.30
N PRO A 72 6.64 1.35 20.27
CA PRO A 72 6.46 0.25 19.31
C PRO A 72 5.07 -0.39 19.41
N VAL A 73 4.59 -0.58 20.65
CA VAL A 73 3.32 -1.23 20.94
C VAL A 73 2.12 -0.46 20.36
N MET A 74 2.15 0.87 20.39
CA MET A 74 1.06 1.69 19.83
C MET A 74 0.95 1.52 18.31
N ARG A 75 2.09 1.37 17.63
CA ARG A 75 2.13 1.20 16.18
C ARG A 75 1.60 -0.18 15.78
N ASP A 76 2.00 -1.21 16.51
CA ASP A 76 1.55 -2.59 16.30
C ASP A 76 0.02 -2.70 16.54
N VAL A 77 -0.49 -2.05 17.60
CA VAL A 77 -1.94 -1.96 17.88
C VAL A 77 -2.67 -1.20 16.77
N GLY A 78 -2.15 -0.07 16.30
CA GLY A 78 -2.77 0.69 15.21
C GLY A 78 -2.91 -0.13 13.93
N VAL A 79 -1.87 -0.90 13.56
CA VAL A 79 -1.90 -1.79 12.40
C VAL A 79 -2.86 -2.96 12.63
N PHE A 80 -2.90 -3.52 13.84
CA PHE A 80 -3.86 -4.58 14.17
C PHE A 80 -5.30 -4.09 14.03
N VAL A 81 -5.63 -2.91 14.57
CA VAL A 81 -6.97 -2.30 14.44
C VAL A 81 -7.31 -1.99 12.99
N LEU A 82 -6.34 -1.52 12.19
CA LEU A 82 -6.50 -1.30 10.76
C LEU A 82 -6.87 -2.59 10.02
N LEU A 83 -6.10 -3.67 10.24
CA LEU A 83 -6.35 -4.96 9.60
C LEU A 83 -7.66 -5.59 10.09
N PHE A 84 -8.01 -5.40 11.36
CA PHE A 84 -9.28 -5.86 11.91
C PHE A 84 -10.47 -5.12 11.28
N SER A 85 -10.38 -3.80 11.15
CA SER A 85 -11.38 -2.97 10.46
C SER A 85 -11.53 -3.38 8.99
N PHE A 86 -10.41 -3.69 8.34
CA PHE A 86 -10.40 -4.20 6.98
C PHE A 86 -11.12 -5.55 6.85
N ALA A 87 -10.86 -6.48 7.76
CA ALA A 87 -11.52 -7.78 7.77
C ALA A 87 -13.04 -7.62 7.90
N ILE A 88 -13.52 -6.73 8.78
CA ILE A 88 -14.94 -6.42 8.91
C ILE A 88 -15.50 -5.85 7.59
N LEU A 89 -14.83 -4.87 7.00
CA LEU A 89 -15.22 -4.26 5.72
C LEU A 89 -15.32 -5.28 4.57
N PHE A 90 -14.48 -6.31 4.58
CA PHE A 90 -14.51 -7.37 3.57
C PHE A 90 -15.66 -8.37 3.78
N PHE A 91 -16.09 -8.57 5.01
CA PHE A 91 -17.22 -9.43 5.37
C PHE A 91 -18.58 -8.74 5.27
N VAL A 92 -18.60 -7.41 5.22
CA VAL A 92 -19.83 -6.66 4.95
C VAL A 92 -20.13 -6.79 3.46
N ASP A 93 -21.24 -7.47 3.15
CA ASP A 93 -21.79 -7.46 1.80
C ASP A 93 -22.04 -6.00 1.40
N PRO A 94 -21.61 -5.57 0.21
CA PRO A 94 -21.95 -4.23 -0.26
C PRO A 94 -23.46 -4.14 -0.28
N GLU A 95 -24.03 -3.15 0.43
CA GLU A 95 -25.46 -2.87 0.36
C GLU A 95 -25.83 -2.78 -1.12
N GLU A 96 -26.59 -3.77 -1.56
CA GLU A 96 -27.24 -3.79 -2.86
C GLU A 96 -28.04 -2.48 -2.90
N ALA A 97 -27.54 -1.53 -3.71
CA ALA A 97 -28.16 -0.22 -3.84
C ALA A 97 -29.64 -0.47 -4.09
N ALA A 98 -30.44 -0.17 -3.06
CA ALA A 98 -31.83 -0.48 -3.01
C ALA A 98 -32.52 0.08 -4.26
N ASP A 99 -33.10 -0.83 -5.03
CA ASP A 99 -34.42 -0.66 -5.65
C ASP A 99 -34.67 0.68 -6.35
N ASP A 100 -34.29 0.78 -7.63
CA ASP A 100 -34.79 1.83 -8.54
C ASP A 100 -35.05 1.27 -9.95
N SER A 101 -35.77 0.14 -10.02
CA SER A 101 -36.52 -0.22 -11.25
C SER A 101 -37.80 -1.02 -10.99
N ALA A 102 -38.48 -0.71 -9.89
CA ALA A 102 -39.92 -0.88 -9.79
C ALA A 102 -40.65 0.39 -10.31
N SER A 103 -40.61 0.65 -11.62
CA SER A 103 -41.65 1.40 -12.36
C SER A 103 -41.41 1.38 -13.87
#